data_AF-F0TC86-F1
#
_entry.id   AF-F0TC86-F1
#
_cell.length_a   1.000
_cell.length_b   1.000
_cell.length_c   1.000
_cell.angle_alpha   90.00
_cell.angle_beta   90.00
_cell.angle_gamma   90.00
#
_symmetry.space_group_name_H-M   'P 1'
#
loop_
_entity.id
_entity.type
_entity.pdbx_description
1 polymer ?
#
loop_
_entity_poly.entity_id
_entity_poly.type
_entity_poly.pdbx_seq_one_letter_code
_entity_poly.pdbx_strand_id
1 'polypeptide(L)'
;MMDKFEQLMNDVGKMSPGDQNKAIEEYKASCICPTCPTWNKCAEEANEKLFCVTGISASCITELKGCMCPTCPLAQSLDVGVERNTYCLKGSEMEQRG
;
A
#
# COMPACT_ATOMS: atom_id res chain seq x y z
N MET A 1 8.02 12.14 -17.64
CA MET A 1 9.00 11.22 -17.02
C MET A 1 8.23 10.47 -15.96
N MET A 2 8.28 9.14 -15.96
CA MET A 2 7.56 8.36 -14.94
C MET A 2 8.32 8.41 -13.62
N ASP A 3 7.61 8.61 -12.51
CA ASP A 3 8.20 8.52 -11.17
C ASP A 3 8.38 7.06 -10.72
N LYS A 4 9.00 6.84 -9.54
CA LYS A 4 9.32 5.50 -9.04
C LYS A 4 8.07 4.65 -8.81
N PHE A 5 6.99 5.25 -8.33
CA PHE A 5 5.73 4.55 -8.12
C PHE A 5 5.11 4.15 -9.47
N GLU A 6 5.07 5.06 -10.43
CA GLU A 6 4.57 4.76 -11.79
C GLU A 6 5.40 3.68 -12.50
N GLN A 7 6.73 3.73 -12.36
CA GLN A 7 7.63 2.70 -12.88
C GLN A 7 7.32 1.34 -12.27
N LEU A 8 7.17 1.26 -10.93
CA LEU A 8 6.77 0.02 -10.27
C LEU A 8 5.47 -0.55 -10.83
N MET A 9 4.43 0.29 -10.93
CA MET A 9 3.11 -0.14 -11.43
C MET A 9 3.20 -0.61 -12.87
N ASN A 10 4.02 0.04 -13.70
CA ASN A 10 4.26 -0.35 -15.08
C ASN A 10 4.98 -1.69 -15.19
N ASP A 11 6.03 -1.90 -14.38
CA ASP A 11 6.84 -3.12 -14.39
C ASP A 11 6.03 -4.32 -13.90
N VAL A 12 5.30 -4.18 -12.79
CA VAL A 12 4.37 -5.22 -12.32
C VAL A 12 3.27 -5.47 -13.36
N GLY A 13 2.71 -4.42 -13.96
CA GLY A 13 1.67 -4.53 -14.99
C GLY A 13 2.09 -5.32 -16.24
N LYS A 14 3.39 -5.37 -16.56
CA LYS A 14 3.94 -6.15 -17.69
C LYS A 14 4.21 -7.63 -17.36
N MET A 15 4.17 -8.01 -16.10
CA MET A 15 4.43 -9.39 -15.66
C MET A 15 3.23 -10.32 -15.95
N SER A 16 3.48 -11.63 -15.92
CA SER A 16 2.41 -12.63 -15.98
C SER A 16 1.53 -12.54 -14.71
N PRO A 17 0.26 -12.98 -14.74
CA PRO A 17 -0.61 -12.94 -13.56
C PRO A 17 -0.03 -13.68 -12.34
N GLY A 18 0.71 -14.77 -12.57
CA GLY A 18 1.38 -15.52 -11.51
C GLY A 18 2.54 -14.75 -10.87
N ASP A 19 3.31 -14.04 -11.69
CA ASP A 19 4.46 -13.24 -11.22
C ASP A 19 4.01 -11.93 -10.58
N GLN A 20 2.91 -11.33 -11.08
CA GLN A 20 2.24 -10.19 -10.43
C GLN A 20 1.84 -10.52 -8.99
N ASN A 21 1.18 -11.67 -8.78
CA ASN A 21 0.78 -12.09 -7.44
C ASN A 21 1.98 -12.31 -6.53
N LYS A 22 3.07 -12.90 -7.02
CA LYS A 22 4.30 -13.07 -6.23
C LYS A 22 4.91 -11.72 -5.83
N ALA A 23 5.03 -10.79 -6.78
CA ALA A 23 5.55 -9.45 -6.49
C ALA A 23 4.69 -8.74 -5.43
N ILE A 24 3.37 -8.81 -5.54
CA ILE A 24 2.44 -8.24 -4.54
C ILE A 24 2.69 -8.84 -3.15
N GLU A 25 2.83 -10.17 -3.04
CA GLU A 25 3.09 -10.82 -1.74
C GLU A 25 4.46 -10.44 -1.16
N GLU A 26 5.50 -10.30 -1.98
CA GLU A 26 6.82 -9.81 -1.55
C GLU A 26 6.74 -8.37 -1.00
N TYR A 27 5.99 -7.49 -1.66
CA TYR A 27 5.74 -6.13 -1.17
C TYR A 27 4.92 -6.11 0.11
N LYS A 28 3.90 -6.98 0.24
CA LYS A 28 3.14 -7.13 1.49
C LYS A 28 4.00 -7.62 2.64
N ALA A 29 4.97 -8.50 2.39
CA ALA A 29 5.90 -8.99 3.41
C ALA A 29 6.81 -7.87 3.95
N SER A 30 7.12 -6.88 3.12
CA SER A 30 7.94 -5.71 3.47
C SER A 30 7.15 -4.58 4.15
N CYS A 31 5.82 -4.70 4.25
CA CYS A 31 4.97 -3.66 4.81
C CYS A 31 5.01 -3.63 6.35
N ILE A 32 5.20 -2.43 6.89
CA ILE A 32 5.09 -2.17 8.34
C ILE A 32 3.64 -1.88 8.78
N CYS A 33 2.64 -2.13 7.93
CA CYS A 33 1.24 -1.88 8.28
C CYS A 33 0.82 -2.49 9.63
N PRO A 34 1.26 -3.70 10.05
CA PRO A 34 0.92 -4.28 11.35
C PRO A 34 1.31 -3.46 12.58
N THR A 35 2.27 -2.53 12.46
CA THR A 35 2.68 -1.67 13.57
C THR A 35 1.92 -0.33 13.60
N CYS A 36 1.12 -0.04 12.57
CA CYS A 36 0.38 1.21 12.42
C CYS A 36 -0.78 1.31 13.43
N PRO A 37 -1.04 2.48 14.06
CA PRO A 37 -2.17 2.64 15.00
C PRO A 37 -3.55 2.34 14.40
N THR A 38 -3.70 2.54 13.09
CA THR A 38 -4.95 2.25 12.35
C THR A 38 -5.13 0.75 12.05
N TRP A 39 -4.05 -0.03 12.10
CA TRP A 39 -4.11 -1.47 11.88
C TRP A 39 -4.90 -2.18 12.98
N ASN A 40 -5.65 -3.22 12.60
CA ASN A 40 -6.44 -4.00 13.53
C ASN A 40 -6.42 -5.50 13.18
N LYS A 41 -7.00 -6.31 14.06
CA LYS A 41 -7.03 -7.76 13.93
C LYS A 41 -7.75 -8.25 12.67
N CYS A 42 -8.79 -7.54 12.22
CA CYS A 42 -9.49 -7.88 10.98
C CYS A 42 -8.54 -7.76 9.77
N ALA A 43 -7.80 -6.65 9.67
CA ALA A 43 -6.82 -6.45 8.60
C ALA A 43 -5.66 -7.47 8.68
N GLU A 44 -5.29 -7.91 9.88
CA GLU A 44 -4.33 -9.00 10.09
C GLU A 44 -4.83 -10.33 9.56
N GLU A 45 -6.03 -10.76 9.96
CA GLU A 45 -6.64 -12.03 9.54
C GLU A 45 -6.90 -12.06 8.02
N ALA A 46 -7.28 -10.93 7.44
CA ALA A 46 -7.50 -10.79 6.00
C ALA A 46 -6.21 -10.50 5.20
N ASN A 47 -5.05 -10.35 5.88
CA ASN A 47 -3.77 -9.94 5.29
C ASN A 47 -3.90 -8.70 4.37
N GLU A 48 -4.75 -7.75 4.76
CA GLU A 48 -5.01 -6.51 4.02
C GLU A 48 -3.84 -5.54 4.20
N LYS A 49 -2.75 -5.72 3.44
CA LYS A 49 -1.57 -4.85 3.48
C LYS A 49 -1.41 -4.08 2.17
N LEU A 50 -0.32 -3.31 2.08
CA LEU A 50 0.14 -2.69 0.84
C LEU A 50 -0.84 -1.64 0.27
N PHE A 51 -1.61 -0.97 1.13
CA PHE A 51 -2.65 -0.03 0.72
C PHE A 51 -2.18 1.10 -0.21
N CYS A 52 -0.91 1.51 -0.15
CA CYS A 52 -0.36 2.49 -1.11
C CYS A 52 -0.47 2.05 -2.58
N VAL A 53 -0.55 0.74 -2.84
CA VAL A 53 -0.76 0.14 -4.16
C VAL A 53 -2.17 -0.44 -4.28
N THR A 54 -2.63 -1.20 -3.28
CA THR A 54 -3.88 -1.97 -3.35
C THR A 54 -5.13 -1.16 -3.02
N GLY A 55 -4.97 -0.01 -2.36
CA GLY A 55 -6.03 0.94 -2.10
C GLY A 55 -6.75 0.79 -0.75
N ILE A 56 -8.08 0.87 -0.78
CA ILE A 56 -8.93 0.95 0.41
C ILE A 56 -9.08 -0.42 1.07
N SER A 57 -9.15 -0.45 2.41
CA SER A 57 -9.55 -1.63 3.16
C SER A 57 -11.02 -1.97 2.85
N ALA A 58 -11.30 -3.21 2.45
CA ALA A 58 -12.63 -3.57 1.97
C ALA A 58 -13.69 -3.48 3.08
N SER A 59 -13.33 -3.82 4.32
CA SER A 59 -14.26 -3.78 5.45
C SER A 59 -13.61 -3.61 6.83
N CYS A 60 -12.29 -3.83 6.96
CA CYS A 60 -11.64 -3.88 8.26
C CYS A 60 -11.31 -2.51 8.84
N ILE A 61 -10.85 -1.56 8.01
CA ILE A 61 -10.39 -0.24 8.44
C ILE A 61 -11.39 0.80 7.96
N THR A 62 -12.18 1.33 8.91
CA THR A 62 -13.21 2.34 8.65
C THR A 62 -12.94 3.68 9.35
N GLU A 63 -11.93 3.74 10.23
CA GLU A 63 -11.55 4.93 10.99
C GLU A 63 -10.03 5.08 11.01
N LEU A 64 -9.55 6.33 10.92
CA LEU A 64 -8.12 6.65 11.02
C LEU A 64 -7.72 6.90 12.48
N LYS A 65 -6.82 6.08 13.02
CA LYS A 65 -6.22 6.27 14.35
C LYS A 65 -4.79 6.83 14.30
N GLY A 66 -4.18 6.83 13.12
CA GLY A 66 -2.81 7.30 12.85
C GLY A 66 -2.16 6.51 11.71
N CYS A 67 -1.21 7.10 10.98
CA CYS A 67 -0.46 6.43 9.90
C CYS A 67 1.04 6.41 10.22
N MET A 68 1.70 5.31 9.90
CA MET A 68 3.17 5.24 9.86
C MET A 68 3.71 5.17 8.44
N CYS A 69 2.89 5.61 7.50
CA CYS A 69 3.16 5.62 6.07
C CYS A 69 4.33 6.54 5.70
N PRO A 70 4.51 7.72 6.35
CA PRO A 70 5.69 8.56 6.13
C PRO A 70 7.03 7.91 6.54
N THR A 71 6.98 6.90 7.42
CA THR A 71 8.14 6.15 7.91
C THR A 71 8.21 4.73 7.34
N CYS A 72 7.33 4.38 6.39
CA CYS A 72 7.30 3.06 5.79
C CYS A 72 8.45 2.93 4.78
N PRO A 73 9.39 1.98 4.97
CA PRO A 73 10.54 1.84 4.07
C PRO A 73 10.13 1.60 2.61
N LEU A 74 9.08 0.82 2.39
CA LEU A 74 8.53 0.59 1.05
C LEU A 74 7.97 1.88 0.44
N ALA A 75 7.16 2.62 1.19
CA ALA A 75 6.59 3.88 0.69
C ALA A 75 7.69 4.90 0.36
N GLN A 76 8.70 5.02 1.24
CA GLN A 76 9.87 5.88 1.00
C GLN A 76 10.67 5.45 -0.23
N SER A 77 10.84 4.15 -0.46
CA SER A 77 11.53 3.66 -1.66
C SER A 77 10.82 4.04 -2.97
N LEU A 78 9.50 4.24 -2.91
CA LEU A 78 8.65 4.63 -4.04
C LEU A 78 8.38 6.15 -4.10
N ASP A 79 8.98 6.93 -3.20
CA ASP A 79 8.72 8.37 -3.01
C ASP A 79 7.22 8.69 -2.76
N VAL A 80 6.53 7.82 -2.00
CA VAL A 80 5.11 7.98 -1.61
C VAL A 80 4.94 7.91 -0.09
N GLY A 81 3.71 8.06 0.42
CA GLY A 81 3.41 7.86 1.83
C GLY A 81 3.67 9.07 2.74
N VAL A 82 4.25 10.15 2.23
CA VAL A 82 4.45 11.41 2.99
C VAL A 82 3.25 12.34 2.80
N GLU A 83 3.00 12.79 1.58
CA GLU A 83 1.90 13.72 1.25
C GLU A 83 0.53 13.03 1.36
N ARG A 84 0.42 11.86 0.72
CA ARG A 84 -0.74 10.98 0.76
C ARG A 84 -0.36 9.81 1.63
N ASN A 85 -1.10 9.57 2.70
CA ASN A 85 -0.79 8.51 3.64
C ASN A 85 -2.02 7.71 4.07
N THR A 86 -3.22 8.28 3.97
CA THR A 86 -4.47 7.63 4.39
C THR A 86 -5.00 6.61 3.37
N TYR A 87 -4.13 5.76 2.81
CA TYR A 87 -4.47 4.88 1.69
C TYR A 87 -5.57 3.86 2.01
N CYS A 88 -5.47 3.25 3.20
CA CYS A 88 -6.44 2.28 3.71
C CYS A 88 -7.88 2.81 3.77
N LEU A 89 -8.09 4.13 3.71
CA LEU A 89 -9.41 4.77 3.76
C LEU A 89 -9.75 5.55 2.50
N LYS A 90 -8.76 6.12 1.80
CA LYS A 90 -8.98 7.10 0.72
C LYS A 90 -8.58 6.63 -0.67
N GLY A 91 -8.07 5.42 -0.83
CA GLY A 91 -7.60 4.89 -2.11
C GLY A 91 -6.08 4.79 -2.16
N SER A 92 -5.57 4.08 -3.14
CA SER A 92 -4.15 3.91 -3.44
C SER A 92 -3.50 5.26 -3.77
N GLU A 93 -2.18 5.27 -3.93
CA GLU A 93 -1.47 6.45 -4.39
C GLU A 93 -2.01 6.93 -5.74
N MET A 94 -2.27 6.01 -6.66
CA MET A 94 -2.82 6.34 -7.98
C MET A 94 -4.19 7.00 -7.87
N GLU A 95 -5.09 6.47 -7.05
CA GLU A 95 -6.44 7.02 -6.85
C GLU A 95 -6.40 8.40 -6.17
N GLN A 96 -5.46 8.63 -5.27
CA GLN A 96 -5.32 9.93 -4.58
C GLN A 96 -4.53 10.98 -5.37
N ARG A 97 -3.78 10.58 -6.42
CA ARG A 97 -3.02 11.51 -7.26
C ARG A 97 -3.89 12.26 -8.25
N GLY A 98 -4.88 11.59 -8.86
CA GLY A 98 -5.80 12.18 -9.84
C GLY A 98 -5.13 12.43 -11.18
#